data_AF-A0A941TQ23-F1
#
_entry.id   AF-A0A941TQ23-F1
#
_cell.length_a   1.000
_cell.length_b   1.000
_cell.length_c   1.000
_cell.angle_alpha   90.00
_cell.angle_beta   90.00
_cell.angle_gamma   90.00
#
_symmetry.space_group_name_H-M   'P 1'
#
loop_
_entity.id
_entity.type
_entity.pdbx_description
1 polymer ?
#
loop_
_entity_poly.entity_id
_entity_poly.type
_entity_poly.pdbx_seq_one_letter_code
_entity_poly.pdbx_strand_id
1 'polypeptide(L)' 'MTADLAMMPAYQLVKLYKARKASPVEATKAAIARIDAFNPQLNAFQHLDPDAALRAARA' A
#
# COMPACT_ATOMS: atom_id res chain seq x y z
N MET A 1 4.97 14.41 -9.87
CA MET A 1 5.47 13.60 -8.74
C MET A 1 4.28 12.90 -8.12
N THR A 2 3.98 11.67 -8.55
CA THR A 2 2.84 10.90 -8.06
C THR A 2 3.01 10.74 -6.55
N ALA A 3 2.05 11.18 -5.76
CA ALA A 3 2.16 11.06 -4.31
C ALA A 3 2.30 9.58 -3.92
N ASP A 4 3.26 9.28 -3.03
CA ASP A 4 3.44 7.93 -2.54
C ASP A 4 2.24 7.55 -1.66
N LEU A 5 1.31 6.77 -2.23
CA LEU A 5 0.09 6.33 -1.56
C LEU A 5 0.39 5.59 -0.25
N ALA A 6 1.52 4.93 -0.15
CA ALA A 6 1.89 4.19 1.06
C ALA A 6 2.42 5.09 2.19
N MET A 7 2.70 6.35 1.91
CA MET A 7 3.08 7.36 2.93
C MET A 7 1.93 8.33 3.24
N MET A 8 0.77 8.17 2.60
CA MET A 8 -0.38 9.01 2.86
C MET A 8 -1.07 8.64 4.17
N PRO A 9 -1.57 9.64 4.93
CA PRO A 9 -2.46 9.37 6.06
C PRO A 9 -3.70 8.59 5.63
N ALA A 10 -4.14 7.64 6.47
CA ALA A 10 -5.28 6.78 6.18
C ALA A 10 -6.55 7.56 5.81
N TYR A 11 -6.82 8.68 6.48
CA TYR A 11 -8.00 9.51 6.19
C TYR A 11 -7.96 10.16 4.79
N GLN A 12 -6.75 10.41 4.24
CA GLN A 12 -6.61 10.93 2.87
C GLN A 12 -6.84 9.83 1.84
N LEU A 13 -6.32 8.62 2.09
CA LEU A 13 -6.58 7.45 1.25
C LEU A 13 -8.09 7.16 1.15
N VAL A 14 -8.81 7.18 2.27
CA VAL A 14 -10.28 7.00 2.27
C VAL A 14 -10.99 8.07 1.41
N LYS A 15 -10.55 9.33 1.47
CA LYS A 15 -11.10 10.40 0.62
C LYS A 15 -10.83 10.13 -0.87
N LEU A 16 -9.62 9.68 -1.21
CA LEU A 16 -9.23 9.37 -2.59
C LEU A 16 -10.00 8.16 -3.16
N TYR A 17 -10.21 7.12 -2.36
CA TYR A 17 -10.99 5.94 -2.76
C TYR A 17 -12.45 6.32 -3.06
N LYS A 18 -13.08 7.10 -2.16
CA LYS A 18 -14.44 7.62 -2.38
C LYS A 18 -14.53 8.48 -3.64
N ALA A 19 -13.50 9.28 -3.92
CA ALA A 19 -13.42 10.11 -5.11
C ALA A 19 -12.96 9.34 -6.37
N ARG A 20 -12.68 8.04 -6.27
CA ARG A 20 -12.11 7.20 -7.35
C ARG A 20 -10.84 7.78 -7.99
N LYS A 21 -10.06 8.53 -7.21
CA LYS A 21 -8.77 9.11 -7.63
C LYS A 21 -7.57 8.21 -7.35
N ALA A 22 -7.78 7.21 -6.51
CA ALA A 22 -6.88 6.09 -6.24
C ALA A 22 -7.74 4.89 -5.84
N SER A 23 -7.16 3.70 -5.89
CA SER A 23 -7.79 2.45 -5.48
C SER A 23 -7.06 1.83 -4.27
N PRO A 24 -7.76 1.06 -3.43
CA PRO A 24 -7.12 0.27 -2.37
C PRO A 24 -6.01 -0.64 -2.93
N VAL A 25 -6.21 -1.21 -4.12
CA VAL A 25 -5.21 -2.04 -4.81
C VAL A 25 -3.92 -1.26 -5.11
N GLU A 26 -4.01 -0.03 -5.61
CA GLU A 26 -2.82 0.81 -5.88
C GLU A 26 -2.08 1.15 -4.59
N ALA A 27 -2.80 1.47 -3.52
CA ALA A 27 -2.18 1.76 -2.23
C ALA A 27 -1.50 0.52 -1.61
N THR A 28 -2.14 -0.65 -1.68
CA THR A 28 -1.55 -1.91 -1.22
C THR A 28 -0.28 -2.26 -2.01
N LYS A 29 -0.30 -2.10 -3.33
CA LYS A 29 0.90 -2.29 -4.16
C LYS A 29 2.02 -1.33 -3.80
N ALA A 30 1.71 -0.06 -3.56
CA ALA A 30 2.69 0.92 -3.11
C ALA A 30 3.32 0.52 -1.76
N ALA A 31 2.52 0.00 -0.83
CA ALA A 31 3.01 -0.46 0.47
C ALA A 31 3.96 -1.66 0.32
N ILE A 32 3.57 -2.67 -0.46
CA ILE A 32 4.41 -3.85 -0.75
C ILE A 32 5.73 -3.42 -1.41
N ALA A 33 5.69 -2.56 -2.42
CA ALA A 33 6.90 -2.07 -3.10
C ALA A 33 7.88 -1.37 -2.15
N ARG A 34 7.38 -0.65 -1.13
CA ARG A 34 8.23 -0.08 -0.09
C ARG A 34 8.81 -1.14 0.83
N ILE A 35 8.01 -2.14 1.21
CA ILE A 35 8.51 -3.25 2.02
C ILE A 35 9.66 -3.94 1.28
N ASP A 36 9.50 -4.25 0.00
CA ASP A 36 10.54 -4.88 -0.82
C ASP A 36 11.82 -4.03 -0.90
N ALA A 37 11.67 -2.70 -1.00
CA ALA A 37 12.81 -1.79 -1.10
C ALA A 37 13.60 -1.64 0.21
N PHE A 38 12.92 -1.66 1.37
CA PHE A 38 13.55 -1.29 2.66
C PHE A 38 13.71 -2.44 3.64
N ASN A 39 12.86 -3.47 3.58
CA ASN A 39 12.92 -4.58 4.52
C ASN A 39 14.26 -5.35 4.52
N PRO A 40 15.01 -5.49 3.40
CA PRO A 40 16.33 -6.12 3.43
C PRO A 40 17.34 -5.41 4.35
N GLN A 41 17.18 -4.09 4.55
CA GLN A 41 18.05 -3.28 5.40
C GLN A 41 17.49 -3.12 6.81
N LEU A 42 16.17 -2.95 6.92
CA LEU A 42 15.50 -2.65 8.20
C LEU A 42 15.11 -3.91 8.98
N ASN A 43 14.90 -5.03 8.28
CA ASN A 43 14.42 -6.29 8.84
C ASN A 43 13.18 -6.11 9.74
N ALA A 44 12.23 -5.30 9.28
CA ALA A 44 11.04 -4.90 10.02
C ALA A 44 9.86 -5.89 9.88
N PHE A 45 9.85 -6.70 8.83
CA PHE A 45 8.82 -7.70 8.54
C PHE A 45 9.43 -9.10 8.56
N GLN A 46 8.93 -9.96 9.46
CA GLN A 46 9.30 -11.38 9.52
C GLN A 46 8.53 -12.23 8.50
N HIS A 47 7.31 -11.83 8.15
CA HIS A 47 6.47 -12.50 7.18
C HIS A 47 5.70 -11.44 6.38
N LEU A 48 5.58 -11.68 5.08
CA LEU A 48 4.82 -10.87 4.16
C LEU A 48 3.97 -11.80 3.30
N ASP A 49 2.67 -11.52 3.19
CA ASP A 49 1.73 -12.22 2.30
C ASP A 49 1.14 -11.21 1.29
N PRO A 50 1.85 -10.94 0.18
CA PRO A 50 1.40 -9.99 -0.84
C PRO A 50 0.09 -10.42 -1.50
N ASP A 51 -0.10 -11.72 -1.69
CA ASP A 51 -1.25 -12.25 -2.41
C ASP A 51 -2.53 -12.10 -1.60
N ALA A 52 -2.52 -12.41 -0.30
CA ALA A 52 -3.66 -12.17 0.58
C ALA A 52 -3.99 -10.68 0.68
N ALA A 53 -2.97 -9.82 0.83
CA ALA A 53 -3.17 -8.38 0.87
C ALA A 53 -3.84 -7.85 -0.41
N LEU A 54 -3.38 -8.30 -1.58
CA LEU A 54 -3.96 -7.91 -2.87
C LEU A 54 -5.35 -8.49 -3.10
N ARG A 55 -5.65 -9.69 -2.58
CA ARG A 55 -7.03 -10.24 -2.60
C ARG A 55 -7.97 -9.37 -1.76
N ALA A 56 -7.56 -9.01 -0.54
CA ALA A 56 -8.36 -8.17 0.36
C ALA A 56 -8.59 -6.76 -0.23
N ALA A 57 -7.61 -6.20 -0.93
CA ALA A 57 -7.72 -4.88 -1.55
C ALA A 57 -8.69 -4.82 -2.76
N ARG A 58 -9.04 -5.98 -3.33
CA ARG A 58 -9.98 -6.09 -4.47
C ARG A 58 -11.44 -6.30 -4.03
N ALA A 59 -11.66 -6.73 -2.79
CA ALA A 59 -12.99 -6.99 -2.23
C ALA A 59 -13.71 -5.69 -1.86
#